data_AF-A0A1D1V4K2-F1
#
_entry.id   AF-A0A1D1V4K2-F1
#
_cell.length_a   1.000
_cell.length_b   1.000
_cell.length_c   1.000
_cell.angle_alpha   90.00
_cell.angle_beta   90.00
_cell.angle_gamma   90.00
#
_symmetry.space_group_name_H-M   'P 1'
#
loop_
_entity.id
_entity.type
_entity.pdbx_description
1 polymer ?
#
loop_
_entity_poly.entity_id
_entity_poly.type
_entity_poly.pdbx_seq_one_letter_code
_entity_poly.pdbx_strand_id
1 'polypeptide(L)'
;MVPEPRKQAAKGQKQILKENQETVVFYTCVAAVASGIYLATTWLMFWKEFSFKYQMLFGLTSVIYLSALALMKRFSRARFASDGGVVDAGVDLNMPNGMAE
;
A
#
# COMPACT_ATOMS: atom_id res chain seq x y z
N MET A 1 -33.03 -8.44 -16.23
CA MET A 1 -31.79 -9.06 -16.74
C MET A 1 -30.65 -8.29 -16.08
N VAL A 2 -29.98 -8.88 -15.08
CA VAL A 2 -28.81 -8.24 -14.45
C VAL A 2 -27.68 -8.29 -15.48
N PRO A 3 -27.03 -7.16 -15.83
CA PRO A 3 -25.94 -7.19 -16.80
C PRO A 3 -24.83 -8.11 -16.27
N GLU A 4 -24.44 -9.11 -17.06
CA GLU A 4 -23.32 -9.99 -16.73
C GLU A 4 -22.06 -9.15 -16.46
N PRO A 5 -21.24 -9.50 -15.45
CA PRO A 5 -20.02 -8.78 -15.16
C PRO A 5 -19.14 -8.83 -16.41
N ARG A 6 -18.94 -7.67 -17.04
CA ARG A 6 -18.06 -7.50 -18.20
C ARG A 6 -16.68 -8.03 -17.80
N LYS A 7 -16.24 -9.16 -18.39
CA LYS A 7 -14.89 -9.70 -18.20
C LYS A 7 -13.90 -8.55 -18.34
N GLN A 8 -13.20 -8.24 -17.26
CA GLN A 8 -12.27 -7.13 -17.24
C GLN A 8 -11.14 -7.45 -18.22
N ALA A 9 -10.86 -6.53 -19.13
CA ALA A 9 -9.76 -6.71 -20.07
C ALA A 9 -8.46 -6.93 -19.28
N ALA A 10 -7.69 -7.95 -19.66
CA ALA A 10 -6.43 -8.25 -19.01
C ALA A 10 -5.49 -7.04 -19.11
N LYS A 11 -5.05 -6.51 -17.95
CA LYS A 11 -4.07 -5.42 -17.93
C LYS A 11 -2.72 -5.94 -18.43
N GLY A 12 -2.00 -5.10 -19.19
CA GLY A 12 -0.65 -5.42 -19.64
C GLY A 12 0.38 -5.31 -18.51
N GLN A 13 1.43 -6.14 -18.54
CA GLN A 13 2.48 -6.17 -17.51
C GLN A 13 3.13 -4.79 -17.25
N LYS A 14 3.38 -4.00 -18.30
CA LYS A 14 3.91 -2.63 -18.16
C LYS A 14 2.96 -1.68 -17.43
N GLN A 15 1.65 -1.87 -17.64
CA GLN A 15 0.63 -1.07 -16.98
C GLN A 15 0.52 -1.46 -15.51
N ILE A 16 0.49 -2.77 -15.20
CA ILE A 16 0.49 -3.29 -13.83
C ILE A 16 1.70 -2.78 -13.06
N LEU A 17 2.90 -2.78 -13.67
CA LEU A 17 4.11 -2.24 -13.03
C LEU A 17 3.94 -0.77 -12.64
N LYS A 18 3.43 0.06 -13.55
CA LYS A 18 3.24 1.48 -13.30
C LYS A 18 2.21 1.71 -12.19
N GLU A 19 1.04 1.07 -12.31
CA GLU A 19 -0.03 1.17 -11.31
C GLU A 19 0.45 0.71 -9.93
N ASN A 20 1.18 -0.40 -9.85
CA ASN A 20 1.74 -0.90 -8.59
C ASN A 20 2.68 0.11 -7.92
N GLN A 21 3.56 0.76 -8.69
CA GLN A 21 4.44 1.79 -8.15
C GLN A 21 3.64 2.99 -7.60
N GLU A 22 2.63 3.44 -8.34
CA GLU A 22 1.73 4.52 -7.90
C GLU A 22 0.97 4.12 -6.64
N THR A 23 0.45 2.89 -6.57
CA THR A 23 -0.26 2.34 -5.40
C THR A 23 0.63 2.30 -4.16
N VAL A 24 1.87 1.81 -4.27
CA VAL A 24 2.80 1.76 -3.12
C VAL A 24 3.11 3.17 -2.61
N VAL A 25 3.33 4.13 -3.51
CA VAL A 25 3.59 5.53 -3.12
C VAL A 25 2.37 6.13 -2.44
N PHE A 26 1.18 5.92 -3.01
CA PHE A 26 -0.09 6.40 -2.45
C PHE A 26 -0.29 5.89 -1.01
N TYR A 27 -0.20 4.59 -0.77
CA TYR A 27 -0.40 4.04 0.58
C TYR A 27 0.72 4.43 1.55
N THR A 28 1.95 4.61 1.07
CA THR A 28 3.04 5.15 1.90
C THR A 28 2.72 6.58 2.34
N CYS A 29 2.22 7.42 1.44
CA CYS A 29 1.82 8.79 1.73
C CYS A 29 0.65 8.83 2.72
N VAL A 30 -0.40 8.02 2.50
CA VAL A 30 -1.55 7.92 3.41
C VAL A 30 -1.12 7.50 4.81
N ALA A 31 -0.27 6.47 4.94
CA ALA A 31 0.24 6.04 6.24
C ALA A 31 1.05 7.13 6.95
N ALA A 32 1.92 7.84 6.21
CA ALA A 32 2.72 8.94 6.76
C ALA A 32 1.86 10.13 7.20
N VAL A 33 0.90 10.54 6.38
CA VAL A 33 0.00 11.67 6.67
C VAL A 33 -0.90 11.33 7.87
N ALA A 34 -1.51 10.15 7.91
CA ALA A 34 -2.34 9.72 9.03
C ALA A 34 -1.56 9.69 10.35
N SER A 35 -0.34 9.13 10.32
CA SER A 35 0.56 9.08 11.48
C SER A 35 0.99 10.49 11.92
N GLY A 36 1.29 11.37 10.96
CA GLY A 36 1.67 12.77 11.22
C GLY A 36 0.54 13.58 11.84
N ILE A 37 -0.69 13.43 11.34
CA ILE A 37 -1.89 14.08 11.91
C ILE A 37 -2.13 13.60 13.33
N TYR A 38 -2.04 12.29 13.58
CA TYR A 38 -2.17 11.74 14.92
C TYR A 38 -1.15 12.37 15.88
N LEU A 39 0.14 12.31 15.53
CA LEU A 39 1.21 12.88 16.36
C LEU A 39 1.03 14.38 16.58
N ALA A 40 0.71 15.14 15.54
CA ALA A 40 0.51 16.59 15.63
C ALA A 40 -0.69 16.93 16.54
N THR A 41 -1.81 16.22 16.40
CA THR A 41 -3.01 16.44 17.21
C THR A 41 -2.75 16.07 18.67
N THR A 42 -2.12 14.92 18.92
CA THR A 42 -1.77 14.50 20.28
C THR A 42 -0.80 15.49 20.92
N TRP A 43 0.19 15.97 20.16
CA TRP A 43 1.17 16.94 20.66
C TRP A 43 0.56 18.30 21.00
N LEU A 44 -0.26 18.86 20.10
CA LEU A 44 -0.81 20.21 20.23
C LEU A 44 -2.00 20.29 21.20
N MET A 45 -2.86 19.28 21.21
CA MET A 45 -4.15 19.33 21.93
C MET A 45 -4.14 18.46 23.20
N PHE A 46 -3.33 17.39 23.23
CA PHE A 46 -3.39 16.36 24.28
C PHE A 46 -2.03 16.11 24.94
N TRP A 47 -1.24 17.16 25.17
CA TRP A 47 0.10 17.06 25.77
C TRP A 47 0.12 16.31 27.12
N LYS A 48 -0.92 16.45 27.95
CA LYS A 48 -1.03 15.73 29.23
C LYS A 48 -1.27 14.22 29.06
N GLU A 49 -1.90 13.82 27.97
CA GLU A 49 -2.15 12.42 27.60
C GLU A 49 -0.99 11.84 26.78
N PHE A 50 0.06 12.62 26.50
CA PHE A 50 1.30 12.18 25.84
C PHE A 50 2.12 11.31 26.80
N SER A 51 1.57 10.15 27.15
CA SER A 51 2.14 9.19 28.07
C SER A 51 2.86 8.06 27.33
N PHE A 52 3.86 7.47 27.97
CA PHE A 52 4.69 6.39 27.42
C PHE A 52 3.86 5.23 26.85
N LYS A 53 2.74 4.88 27.50
CA LYS A 53 1.81 3.84 27.04
C LYS A 53 1.29 4.11 25.62
N TYR A 54 0.81 5.32 25.34
CA TYR A 54 0.27 5.67 24.03
C TYR A 54 1.36 5.69 22.96
N GLN A 55 2.57 6.12 23.34
CA GLN A 55 3.70 6.11 22.42
C GLN A 55 4.17 4.69 22.07
N MET A 56 4.12 3.74 23.00
CA MET A 56 4.35 2.32 22.70
C MET A 56 3.30 1.75 21.74
N LEU A 57 2.00 2.05 21.96
CA LEU A 57 0.92 1.62 21.06
C LEU A 57 1.06 2.23 19.66
N PHE A 58 1.45 3.49 19.58
CA PHE A 58 1.77 4.15 18.32
C PHE A 58 2.98 3.50 17.64
N GLY A 59 4.03 3.15 18.39
CA GLY A 59 5.17 2.41 17.86
C GLY A 59 4.78 1.05 17.28
N LEU A 60 3.94 0.29 17.99
CA LEU A 60 3.42 -0.99 17.50
C LEU A 60 2.60 -0.82 16.22
N THR A 61 1.68 0.15 16.19
CA THR A 61 0.90 0.48 14.99
C THR A 61 1.80 0.87 13.81
N SER A 62 2.85 1.66 14.07
CA SER A 62 3.83 2.06 13.06
C SER A 62 4.54 0.84 12.47
N VAL A 63 4.96 -0.13 13.30
CA VAL A 63 5.57 -1.38 12.83
C VAL A 63 4.59 -2.17 11.95
N ILE A 64 3.32 -2.23 12.32
CA ILE A 64 2.29 -2.91 11.51
C ILE A 64 2.14 -2.24 10.14
N TYR A 65 2.05 -0.90 10.08
CA TYR A 65 2.00 -0.18 8.81
C TYR A 65 3.24 -0.39 7.95
N LEU A 66 4.44 -0.31 8.54
CA LEU A 66 5.68 -0.56 7.81
C LEU A 66 5.74 -1.99 7.28
N SER A 67 5.27 -2.97 8.06
CA SER A 67 5.21 -4.38 7.65
C SER A 67 4.23 -4.57 6.48
N ALA A 68 3.05 -3.97 6.55
CA ALA A 68 2.07 -4.02 5.45
C ALA A 68 2.62 -3.38 4.17
N LEU A 69 3.27 -2.22 4.26
CA LEU A 69 3.92 -1.56 3.12
C LEU A 69 5.08 -2.39 2.56
N ALA A 70 5.86 -3.06 3.43
CA ALA A 70 6.91 -3.97 3.00
C ALA A 70 6.35 -5.18 2.25
N LEU A 71 5.23 -5.75 2.71
CA LEU A 71 4.54 -6.83 2.01
C LEU A 71 4.01 -6.37 0.65
N MET A 72 3.36 -5.20 0.56
CA MET A 72 2.93 -4.64 -0.73
C MET A 72 4.09 -4.50 -1.71
N LYS A 73 5.23 -3.95 -1.25
CA LYS A 73 6.45 -3.82 -2.07
C LYS A 73 7.01 -5.17 -2.51
N ARG A 74 6.92 -6.20 -1.66
CA ARG A 74 7.39 -7.56 -2.00
C ARG A 74 6.47 -8.23 -3.03
N PHE A 75 5.16 -8.09 -2.89
CA PHE A 75 4.20 -8.69 -3.82
C PHE A 75 4.18 -8.00 -5.19
N SER A 76 4.41 -6.69 -5.23
CA SER A 76 4.48 -5.89 -6.47
C SER A 76 5.87 -5.83 -7.10
N ARG A 77 6.82 -6.66 -6.63
CA ARG A 77 8.20 -6.60 -7.13
C ARG A 77 8.29 -7.18 -8.54
N ALA A 78 8.57 -6.31 -9.50
CA ALA A 78 8.75 -6.73 -10.88
C ALA A 78 10.09 -7.42 -11.16
N ARG A 79 10.06 -8.33 -12.13
CA ARG A 79 11.21 -9.02 -12.73
C ARG A 79 11.39 -8.54 -14.16
N PHE A 80 12.62 -8.14 -14.49
CA PHE A 80 12.99 -7.63 -15.81
C PHE A 80 13.84 -8.66 -16.57
N ALA A 81 13.75 -8.63 -17.90
CA ALA A 81 14.59 -9.40 -18.80
C ALA A 81 15.97 -8.74 -18.94
N SER A 82 16.91 -9.46 -19.54
CA SER A 82 18.26 -8.95 -19.86
C SER A 82 18.24 -7.72 -20.78
N ASP A 83 17.18 -7.54 -21.57
CA ASP A 83 16.94 -6.40 -22.46
C ASP A 83 16.20 -5.23 -21.77
N GLY A 84 15.86 -5.35 -20.49
CA GLY A 84 15.11 -4.33 -19.74
C GLY A 84 13.58 -4.40 -19.91
N GLY A 85 13.06 -5.35 -20.70
CA GLY A 85 11.62 -5.64 -20.78
C GLY A 85 11.05 -6.19 -19.48
N VAL A 86 9.78 -5.87 -19.16
CA VAL A 86 9.08 -6.42 -18.00
C VAL A 86 8.66 -7.86 -18.31
N VAL A 87 9.24 -8.82 -17.59
CA VAL A 87 8.89 -10.25 -17.70
C VAL A 87 7.70 -10.57 -16.80
N ASP A 88 7.69 -9.99 -15.60
CA ASP A 88 6.66 -10.15 -14.60
C ASP A 88 6.57 -8.84 -13.80
N ALA A 89 5.40 -8.24 -13.72
CA ALA A 89 5.15 -7.01 -12.97
C ALA A 89 4.90 -7.25 -11.47
N GLY A 90 4.87 -8.52 -11.05
CA GLY A 90 4.39 -8.93 -9.75
C GLY A 90 2.86 -8.97 -9.68
N VAL A 91 2.36 -9.15 -8.47
CA VAL A 91 0.91 -9.12 -8.19
C VAL A 91 0.38 -7.72 -8.43
N ASP A 92 -0.70 -7.60 -9.20
CA ASP A 92 -1.43 -6.34 -9.35
C ASP A 92 -2.12 -5.98 -8.02
N LEU A 93 -1.65 -4.91 -7.39
CA LEU A 93 -2.19 -4.40 -6.12
C LEU A 93 -3.56 -3.73 -6.29
N ASN A 94 -3.94 -3.41 -7.52
CA ASN A 94 -5.17 -2.71 -7.88
C ASN A 94 -6.19 -3.64 -8.57
N MET A 95 -6.21 -4.92 -8.16
CA MET A 95 -7.20 -5.89 -8.64
C MET A 95 -8.57 -5.66 -7.96
N PRO A 96 -9.64 -5.42 -8.74
CA PRO A 96 -10.97 -5.09 -8.18
C PRO A 96 -11.63 -6.25 -7.42
N ASN A 97 -11.29 -7.50 -7.76
CA ASN A 97 -11.82 -8.70 -7.10
C ASN A 97 -10.85 -9.28 -6.03
N GLY A 98 -9.74 -8.60 -5.73
CA GLY A 98 -8.73 -9.09 -4.79
C GLY A 98 -7.92 -10.29 -5.30
N MET A 99 -7.08 -10.86 -4.43
CA MET A 99 -6.22 -12.03 -4.74
C MET A 99 -6.98 -13.37 -4.61
N ALA A 100 -8.12 -13.51 -5.29
CA ALA A 100 -8.92 -14.73 -5.24
C ALA A 100 -9.48 -15.11 -6.62
N GLU A 101 -8.71 -15.93 -7.35
CA GLU A 101 -9.18 -17.14 -8.00
C GLU A 101 -8.31 -18.31 -7.52
#